data_AF-G2I3I3-F1
#
_entry.id   AF-G2I3I3-F1
#
_cell.length_a   1.000
_cell.length_b   1.000
_cell.length_c   1.000
_cell.angle_alpha   90.00
_cell.angle_beta   90.00
_cell.angle_gamma   90.00
#
_symmetry.space_group_name_H-M   'P 1'
#
loop_
_entity.id
_entity.type
_entity.pdbx_description
1 polymer ?
#
loop_
_entity_poly.entity_id
_entity_poly.type
_entity_poly.pdbx_seq_one_letter_code
_entity_poly.pdbx_strand_id
1 'polypeptide(L)'
;MPADTPATHTPAPSDTAHPAELPLPTVIEVLHRIGTLNAQHIAAARFWATDYRIGVLGEDDPNLDRTSFGLSRRPLNGRMGSINRYRYIHEIIGNRYERVLIATMINNMPMHELAYHTQHNPHDVAHMIAVLLEFLTRQYDAMPGHLWRG
;
A
#
# COMPACT_ATOMS: atom_id res chain seq x y z
N MET A 1 2.83 47.42 42.54
CA MET A 1 2.89 45.95 42.41
C MET A 1 1.86 45.54 41.38
N PRO A 2 2.25 45.19 40.13
CA PRO A 2 1.33 44.70 39.10
C PRO A 2 1.56 43.20 38.79
N ALA A 3 0.49 42.41 38.78
CA ALA A 3 0.36 41.02 38.29
C ALA A 3 -1.11 40.62 38.58
N ASP A 4 -1.94 39.99 37.75
CA ASP A 4 -1.74 39.21 36.54
C ASP A 4 -2.97 39.36 35.64
N THR A 5 -2.74 39.54 34.35
CA THR A 5 -3.77 39.36 33.31
C THR A 5 -3.74 37.88 32.92
N PRO A 6 -4.86 37.13 32.89
CA PRO A 6 -4.84 35.74 32.46
C PRO A 6 -4.59 35.68 30.94
N ALA A 7 -3.55 34.92 30.58
CA ALA A 7 -3.12 34.72 29.21
C ALA A 7 -4.21 34.06 28.35
N THR A 8 -4.47 34.68 27.21
CA THR A 8 -5.22 34.10 26.08
C THR A 8 -4.56 32.80 25.66
N HIS A 9 -5.22 31.66 25.92
CA HIS A 9 -4.83 30.38 25.33
C HIS A 9 -5.12 30.42 23.83
N THR A 10 -4.11 30.76 23.04
CA THR A 10 -4.09 30.45 21.61
C THR A 10 -3.99 28.93 21.49
N PRO A 11 -5.00 28.21 20.93
CA PRO A 11 -4.80 26.81 20.60
C PRO A 11 -3.75 26.76 19.49
N ALA A 12 -2.64 26.07 19.77
CA ALA A 12 -1.64 25.73 18.76
C ALA A 12 -2.34 25.07 17.56
N PRO A 13 -1.92 25.35 16.32
CA PRO A 13 -2.45 24.68 15.17
C PRO A 13 -2.25 23.18 15.39
N SER A 14 -3.35 22.44 15.38
CA SER A 14 -3.31 20.98 15.31
C SER A 14 -2.58 20.63 14.03
N ASP A 15 -1.29 20.35 14.18
CA ASP A 15 -0.47 19.73 13.15
C ASP A 15 -0.97 18.29 13.02
N THR A 16 -2.13 18.14 12.38
CA THR A 16 -2.57 16.90 11.75
C THR A 16 -1.61 16.65 10.60
N ALA A 17 -0.37 16.32 10.94
CA ALA A 17 0.53 15.62 10.07
C ALA A 17 -0.15 14.27 9.78
N HIS A 18 -0.87 14.20 8.66
CA HIS A 18 -1.25 12.93 8.07
C HIS A 18 0.04 12.08 7.99
N PRO A 19 0.08 10.91 8.65
CA PRO A 19 1.30 10.12 8.71
C PRO A 19 1.73 9.78 7.29
N ALA A 20 3.04 9.85 7.02
CA ALA A 20 3.67 9.71 5.71
C ALA A 20 3.33 8.36 5.06
N GLU A 21 2.14 8.26 4.48
CA GLU A 21 1.75 7.22 3.56
C GLU A 21 2.77 7.30 2.41
N LEU A 22 3.49 6.20 2.14
CA LEU A 22 4.43 6.18 1.03
C LEU A 22 3.73 6.74 -0.22
N PRO A 23 4.33 7.70 -0.93
CA PRO A 23 3.66 8.32 -2.07
C PRO A 23 3.23 7.25 -3.06
N LEU A 24 2.03 7.39 -3.61
CA LEU A 24 1.56 6.43 -4.61
C LEU A 24 2.45 6.55 -5.85
N PRO A 25 2.76 5.44 -6.51
CA PRO A 25 3.41 5.50 -7.80
C PRO A 25 2.60 6.36 -8.76
N THR A 26 3.28 7.16 -9.59
CA THR A 26 2.63 8.12 -10.50
C THR A 26 1.59 7.44 -11.40
N VAL A 27 1.87 6.22 -11.86
CA VAL A 27 0.93 5.43 -12.67
C VAL A 27 -0.36 5.17 -11.91
N ILE A 28 -0.28 4.75 -10.65
CA ILE A 28 -1.46 4.45 -9.82
C ILE A 28 -2.25 5.73 -9.52
N GLU A 29 -1.55 6.83 -9.23
CA GLU A 29 -2.19 8.14 -9.01
C GLU A 29 -2.97 8.61 -10.23
N VAL A 30 -2.37 8.51 -11.42
CA VAL A 30 -3.01 8.90 -12.67
C VAL A 30 -4.22 8.01 -12.95
N LEU A 31 -4.07 6.68 -12.84
CA LEU A 31 -5.17 5.74 -13.10
C LEU A 31 -6.34 5.92 -12.12
N HIS A 32 -6.07 6.26 -10.86
CA HIS A 32 -7.10 6.63 -9.89
C HIS A 32 -7.78 7.95 -10.25
N ARG A 33 -7.00 8.98 -10.61
CA ARG A 33 -7.52 10.30 -10.99
C ARG A 33 -8.45 10.25 -12.19
N ILE A 34 -8.16 9.39 -13.17
CA ILE A 34 -9.01 9.20 -14.36
C ILE A 34 -10.14 8.18 -14.16
N GLY A 35 -10.30 7.64 -12.94
CA GLY A 35 -11.39 6.74 -12.58
C GLY A 35 -11.22 5.28 -13.01
N THR A 36 -10.05 4.90 -13.54
CA THR A 36 -9.73 3.49 -13.84
C THR A 36 -9.55 2.67 -12.56
N LEU A 37 -9.00 3.29 -11.51
CA LEU A 37 -8.85 2.67 -10.18
C LEU A 37 -9.77 3.35 -9.17
N ASN A 38 -10.30 2.57 -8.22
CA ASN A 38 -11.07 3.07 -7.08
C ASN A 38 -10.26 2.96 -5.78
N ALA A 39 -10.84 3.39 -4.66
CA ALA A 39 -10.16 3.36 -3.35
C ALA A 39 -9.75 1.95 -2.90
N GLN A 40 -10.51 0.91 -3.26
CA GLN A 40 -10.17 -0.48 -2.91
C GLN A 40 -8.94 -0.95 -3.67
N HIS A 41 -8.82 -0.62 -4.96
CA HIS A 41 -7.60 -0.89 -5.73
C HIS A 41 -6.37 -0.21 -5.13
N ILE A 42 -6.52 1.04 -4.66
CA ILE A 42 -5.43 1.75 -3.98
C ILE A 42 -5.02 1.02 -2.70
N ALA A 43 -5.98 0.63 -1.88
CA ALA A 43 -5.70 -0.12 -0.65
C ALA A 43 -4.98 -1.44 -0.94
N ALA A 44 -5.49 -2.23 -1.89
CA ALA A 44 -4.87 -3.49 -2.28
C ALA A 44 -3.44 -3.31 -2.83
N ALA A 45 -3.22 -2.29 -3.66
CA ALA A 45 -1.90 -1.96 -4.21
C ALA A 45 -0.90 -1.59 -3.10
N ARG A 46 -1.31 -0.71 -2.18
CA ARG A 46 -0.48 -0.33 -1.01
C ARG A 46 -0.17 -1.53 -0.14
N PHE A 47 -1.18 -2.35 0.14
CA PHE A 47 -1.05 -3.50 1.03
C PHE A 47 -0.08 -4.55 0.44
N TRP A 48 -0.21 -4.87 -0.84
CA TRP A 48 0.75 -5.73 -1.55
C TRP A 48 2.17 -5.16 -1.53
N ALA A 49 2.33 -3.86 -1.76
CA ALA A 49 3.64 -3.23 -1.76
C ALA A 49 4.29 -3.25 -0.37
N THR A 50 3.50 -3.09 0.70
CA THR A 50 3.95 -3.25 2.08
C THR A 50 4.37 -4.69 2.37
N ASP A 51 3.55 -5.67 1.97
CA ASP A 51 3.88 -7.10 2.12
C ASP A 51 5.20 -7.45 1.42
N TYR A 52 5.40 -6.95 0.20
CA TYR A 52 6.63 -7.15 -0.57
C TYR A 52 7.85 -6.50 0.11
N ARG A 53 7.74 -5.23 0.51
CA ARG A 53 8.83 -4.50 1.17
C ARG A 53 9.29 -5.19 2.46
N ILE A 54 8.36 -5.55 3.33
CA ILE A 54 8.67 -6.20 4.61
C ILE A 54 9.08 -7.65 4.40
N GLY A 55 8.32 -8.40 3.61
CA GLY A 55 8.46 -9.85 3.49
C GLY A 55 9.57 -10.29 2.54
N VAL A 56 9.89 -9.50 1.52
CA VAL A 56 10.87 -9.84 0.48
C VAL A 56 12.11 -8.98 0.57
N LEU A 57 11.95 -7.66 0.63
CA LEU A 57 13.10 -6.74 0.71
C LEU A 57 13.68 -6.66 2.13
N GLY A 58 12.93 -7.11 3.13
CA GLY A 58 13.36 -7.10 4.53
C GLY A 58 13.37 -5.71 5.15
N GLU A 59 12.59 -4.77 4.60
CA GLU A 59 12.39 -3.45 5.19
C GLU A 59 11.66 -3.55 6.53
N ASP A 60 11.93 -2.60 7.42
CA ASP A 60 11.24 -2.50 8.71
C ASP A 60 9.79 -2.04 8.50
N ASP A 61 8.87 -2.54 9.32
CA ASP A 61 7.48 -2.07 9.30
C ASP A 61 7.41 -0.65 9.89
N PRO A 62 7.08 0.39 9.10
CA PRO A 62 6.97 1.76 9.61
C PRO A 62 5.83 1.92 10.63
N ASN A 63 4.95 0.92 10.77
CA ASN A 63 3.84 0.89 11.72
C ASN A 63 4.02 -0.12 12.86
N LEU A 64 5.20 -0.74 13.01
CA LEU A 64 5.48 -1.77 14.02
C LEU A 64 5.09 -1.31 15.45
N ASP A 65 5.33 -0.03 15.77
CA ASP A 65 5.08 0.56 17.09
C ASP A 65 3.63 1.01 17.33
N ARG A 66 2.79 1.09 16.27
CA ARG A 66 1.47 1.75 16.34
C ARG A 66 0.28 0.83 16.59
N THR A 67 0.45 -0.50 16.46
CA THR A 67 -0.63 -1.47 16.73
C THR A 67 -0.95 -1.67 18.23
N SER A 68 -0.41 -0.82 19.11
CA SER A 68 -0.59 -0.89 20.57
C SER A 68 -1.76 -0.05 21.11
N PHE A 69 -2.37 0.85 20.33
CA PHE A 69 -3.41 1.77 20.82
C PHE A 69 -4.86 1.39 20.45
N GLY A 70 -5.18 0.12 20.69
CA GLY A 70 -6.49 -0.23 21.23
C GLY A 70 -7.72 -0.02 20.35
N LEU A 71 -7.80 -0.71 19.21
CA LEU A 71 -9.04 -1.31 18.64
C LEU A 71 -8.59 -2.32 17.55
N SER A 72 -8.73 -3.62 17.84
CA SER A 72 -8.15 -4.80 17.14
C SER A 72 -6.65 -5.05 17.38
N ARG A 73 -6.37 -5.90 18.38
CA ARG A 73 -5.03 -6.39 18.75
C ARG A 73 -4.54 -7.44 17.75
N ARG A 74 -3.71 -7.05 16.79
CA ARG A 74 -2.56 -7.82 16.26
C ARG A 74 -1.76 -6.90 15.34
N PRO A 75 -0.42 -6.98 15.32
CA PRO A 75 0.35 -6.33 14.27
C PRO A 75 -0.09 -6.94 12.94
N LEU A 76 -0.88 -6.22 12.15
CA LEU A 76 -1.35 -6.73 10.86
C LEU A 76 -0.17 -6.95 9.90
N ASN A 77 0.99 -6.36 10.15
CA ASN A 77 2.18 -6.39 9.29
C ASN A 77 3.45 -6.86 10.01
N GLY A 78 3.31 -7.72 11.03
CA GLY A 78 4.48 -8.44 11.54
C GLY A 78 5.20 -9.15 10.39
N ARG A 79 6.54 -9.16 10.40
CA ARG A 79 7.36 -9.66 9.28
C ARG A 79 6.89 -11.02 8.75
N MET A 80 6.54 -11.93 9.66
CA MET A 80 6.04 -13.26 9.31
C MET A 80 4.67 -13.22 8.60
N GLY A 81 3.76 -12.33 9.03
CA GLY A 81 2.48 -12.10 8.37
C GLY A 81 2.66 -11.60 6.95
N SER A 82 3.50 -10.57 6.76
CA SER A 82 3.84 -10.03 5.44
C SER A 82 4.45 -11.10 4.51
N ILE A 83 5.37 -11.94 5.01
CA ILE A 83 5.94 -13.07 4.26
C ILE A 83 4.85 -14.05 3.82
N ASN A 84 3.95 -14.43 4.74
CA ASN A 84 2.92 -15.42 4.47
C ASN A 84 1.90 -14.92 3.45
N ARG A 85 1.44 -13.67 3.58
CA ARG A 85 0.52 -13.06 2.63
C ARG A 85 1.15 -12.86 1.26
N TYR A 86 2.39 -12.36 1.22
CA TYR A 86 3.15 -12.24 -0.01
C TYR A 86 3.24 -13.60 -0.71
N ARG A 87 3.65 -14.66 0.00
CA ARG A 87 3.77 -16.00 -0.59
C ARG A 87 2.44 -16.50 -1.14
N TYR A 88 1.36 -16.36 -0.39
CA TYR A 88 0.02 -16.74 -0.83
C TYR A 88 -0.37 -16.02 -2.13
N ILE A 89 -0.17 -14.70 -2.19
CA ILE A 89 -0.49 -13.92 -3.39
C ILE A 89 0.42 -14.31 -4.55
N HIS A 90 1.72 -14.46 -4.30
CA HIS A 90 2.72 -14.88 -5.29
C HIS A 90 2.36 -16.22 -5.94
N GLU A 91 1.94 -17.21 -5.14
CA GLU A 91 1.53 -18.53 -5.64
C GLU A 91 0.31 -18.46 -6.58
N ILE A 92 -0.54 -17.44 -6.41
CA ILE A 92 -1.77 -17.27 -7.20
C ILE A 92 -1.54 -16.44 -8.46
N ILE A 93 -0.88 -15.28 -8.33
CA ILE A 93 -0.64 -14.39 -9.48
C ILE A 93 0.56 -14.84 -10.32
N GLY A 94 1.51 -15.54 -9.71
CA GLY A 94 2.73 -15.98 -10.37
C GLY A 94 3.69 -14.86 -10.79
N ASN A 95 4.90 -15.29 -11.16
CA ASN A 95 6.03 -14.42 -11.49
C ASN A 95 5.73 -13.32 -12.52
N ARG A 96 4.88 -13.60 -13.53
CA ARG A 96 4.62 -12.66 -14.62
C ARG A 96 3.90 -11.40 -14.11
N TYR A 97 2.81 -11.57 -13.37
CA TYR A 97 2.02 -10.46 -12.86
C TYR A 97 2.67 -9.81 -11.64
N GLU A 98 3.41 -10.59 -10.85
CA GLU A 98 4.27 -10.02 -9.81
C GLU A 98 5.30 -9.05 -10.37
N ARG A 99 5.98 -9.36 -11.48
CA ARG A 99 6.94 -8.43 -12.11
C ARG A 99 6.29 -7.11 -12.52
N VAL A 100 5.01 -7.13 -12.94
CA VAL A 100 4.25 -5.91 -13.25
C VAL A 100 4.01 -5.10 -11.98
N LEU A 101 3.63 -5.75 -10.87
CA LEU A 101 3.45 -5.09 -9.58
C LEU A 101 4.76 -4.53 -9.03
N ILE A 102 5.88 -5.26 -9.14
CA ILE A 102 7.21 -4.76 -8.74
C ILE A 102 7.58 -3.53 -9.56
N ALA A 103 7.49 -3.62 -10.89
CA ALA A 103 7.81 -2.49 -11.76
C ALA A 103 6.95 -1.26 -11.45
N THR A 104 5.65 -1.46 -11.17
CA THR A 104 4.72 -0.37 -10.90
C THR A 104 4.85 0.19 -9.48
N MET A 105 4.77 -0.67 -8.46
CA MET A 105 4.60 -0.29 -7.05
C MET A 105 5.90 -0.09 -6.28
N ILE A 106 6.97 -0.76 -6.71
CA ILE A 106 8.27 -0.73 -6.03
C ILE A 106 9.23 0.17 -6.79
N ASN A 107 9.35 -0.03 -8.11
CA ASN A 107 10.28 0.74 -8.94
C ASN A 107 9.70 2.06 -9.46
N ASN A 108 8.40 2.33 -9.23
CA ASN A 108 7.70 3.51 -9.75
C ASN A 108 7.92 3.74 -11.25
N MET A 109 7.94 2.65 -12.03
CA MET A 109 8.20 2.70 -13.45
C MET A 109 7.07 3.44 -14.18
N PRO A 110 7.39 4.40 -15.07
CA PRO A 110 6.37 5.13 -15.81
C PRO A 110 5.64 4.22 -16.82
N MET A 111 4.40 4.59 -17.17
CA MET A 111 3.52 3.77 -18.03
C MET A 111 4.14 3.37 -19.37
N HIS A 112 4.93 4.24 -20.00
CA HIS A 112 5.54 3.95 -21.30
C HIS A 112 6.64 2.88 -21.21
N GLU A 113 7.42 2.86 -20.12
CA GLU A 113 8.39 1.80 -19.86
C GLU A 113 7.69 0.48 -19.51
N LEU A 114 6.61 0.53 -18.72
CA LEU A 114 5.77 -0.66 -18.45
C LEU A 114 5.22 -1.25 -19.76
N ALA A 115 4.71 -0.42 -20.65
CA ALA A 115 4.23 -0.82 -21.98
C ALA A 115 5.33 -1.49 -22.81
N TYR A 116 6.52 -0.88 -22.84
CA TYR A 116 7.69 -1.44 -23.52
C TYR A 116 8.09 -2.82 -22.97
N HIS A 117 8.24 -2.95 -21.65
CA HIS A 117 8.67 -4.19 -21.02
C HIS A 117 7.64 -5.32 -21.12
N THR A 118 6.35 -4.97 -21.13
CA THR A 118 5.28 -5.95 -21.23
C THR A 118 4.94 -6.30 -22.68
N GLN A 119 5.45 -5.55 -23.67
CA GLN A 119 5.09 -5.65 -25.09
C GLN A 119 3.59 -5.42 -25.35
N HIS A 120 2.98 -4.54 -24.56
CA HIS A 120 1.57 -4.14 -24.70
C HIS A 120 1.48 -2.64 -24.93
N ASN A 121 0.34 -2.17 -25.45
CA ASN A 121 0.11 -0.73 -25.49
C ASN A 121 -0.22 -0.20 -24.08
N PRO A 122 -0.08 1.12 -23.81
CA PRO A 122 -0.34 1.71 -22.49
C PRO A 122 -1.76 1.46 -21.95
N HIS A 123 -2.76 1.37 -22.83
CA HIS A 123 -4.14 1.12 -22.44
C HIS A 123 -4.32 -0.32 -21.94
N ASP A 124 -3.74 -1.30 -22.63
CA ASP A 124 -3.75 -2.70 -22.22
C ASP A 124 -3.01 -2.88 -20.89
N VAL A 125 -1.90 -2.17 -20.67
CA VAL A 125 -1.21 -2.18 -19.38
C VAL A 125 -2.06 -1.57 -18.27
N ALA A 126 -2.72 -0.44 -18.52
CA ALA A 126 -3.65 0.16 -17.56
C ALA A 126 -4.78 -0.81 -17.18
N HIS A 127 -5.37 -1.48 -18.17
CA HIS A 127 -6.40 -2.49 -17.95
C HIS A 127 -5.87 -3.70 -17.18
N MET A 128 -4.68 -4.19 -17.54
CA MET A 128 -4.01 -5.27 -16.83
C MET A 128 -3.76 -4.92 -15.35
N ILE A 129 -3.27 -3.72 -15.06
CA ILE A 129 -3.07 -3.24 -13.68
C ILE A 129 -4.42 -3.20 -12.95
N ALA A 130 -5.47 -2.65 -13.56
CA ALA A 130 -6.78 -2.57 -12.93
C ALA A 130 -7.35 -3.96 -12.59
N VAL A 131 -7.31 -4.90 -13.53
CA VAL A 131 -7.77 -6.27 -13.32
C VAL A 131 -6.94 -6.99 -12.26
N LEU A 132 -5.62 -6.78 -12.25
CA LEU A 132 -4.74 -7.37 -11.25
C LEU A 132 -5.05 -6.81 -9.86
N LEU A 133 -5.27 -5.50 -9.71
CA LEU A 133 -5.63 -4.89 -8.43
C LEU A 133 -7.04 -5.29 -7.96
N GLU A 134 -8.01 -5.41 -8.87
CA GLU A 134 -9.34 -5.96 -8.56
C GLU A 134 -9.21 -7.41 -8.03
N PHE A 135 -8.35 -8.21 -8.65
CA PHE A 135 -8.06 -9.56 -8.20
C PHE A 135 -7.41 -9.57 -6.81
N LEU A 136 -6.42 -8.70 -6.57
CA LEU A 136 -5.78 -8.58 -5.26
C LEU A 136 -6.77 -8.18 -4.17
N THR A 137 -7.67 -7.22 -4.43
CA THR A 137 -8.73 -6.84 -3.48
C THR A 137 -9.50 -8.07 -3.01
N ARG A 138 -9.97 -8.90 -3.96
CA ARG A 138 -10.73 -10.12 -3.64
C ARG A 138 -9.90 -11.16 -2.89
N GLN A 139 -8.62 -11.31 -3.25
CA GLN A 139 -7.74 -12.26 -2.57
C GLN A 139 -7.42 -11.84 -1.14
N TYR A 140 -7.22 -10.55 -0.88
CA TYR A 140 -7.03 -10.05 0.48
C TYR A 140 -8.31 -10.17 1.31
N ASP A 141 -9.48 -9.86 0.75
CA ASP A 141 -10.76 -10.00 1.45
C ASP A 141 -11.08 -11.47 1.79
N ALA A 142 -10.75 -12.40 0.90
CA ALA A 142 -10.96 -13.83 1.11
C ALA A 142 -9.82 -14.53 1.87
N MET A 143 -8.78 -13.79 2.28
CA MET A 143 -7.53 -14.37 2.75
C MET A 143 -7.71 -15.14 4.08
N PRO A 144 -7.25 -16.39 4.17
CA PRO A 144 -7.34 -17.18 5.41
C PRO A 144 -6.77 -16.47 6.63
N GLY A 145 -7.56 -16.40 7.72
CA GLY A 145 -7.21 -15.67 8.95
C GLY A 145 -5.88 -16.04 9.63
N HIS A 146 -5.31 -17.21 9.31
CA HIS A 146 -4.00 -17.62 9.84
C HIS A 146 -2.82 -16.93 9.14
N LEU A 147 -2.99 -16.48 7.89
CA LEU A 147 -1.94 -15.77 7.13
C LEU A 147 -1.73 -14.33 7.63
N TRP A 148 -2.72 -13.78 8.33
CA TRP A 148 -2.66 -12.49 9.00
C TRP A 148 -1.90 -12.53 10.33
N ARG A 149 -1.38 -13.70 10.73
CA ARG A 149 -0.69 -13.89 12.00
C ARG A 149 0.82 -13.80 11.78
N GLY A 150 1.48 -12.97 12.57
CA GLY A 150 2.93 -12.79 12.57
C GLY A 150 3.36 -11.76 13.60
#